data_AF-A0A6B2E6B4-F1
#
_entry.id   AF-A0A6B2E6B4-F1
#
_cell.length_a   1.000
_cell.length_b   1.000
_cell.length_c   1.000
_cell.angle_alpha   90.00
_cell.angle_beta   90.00
_cell.angle_gamma   90.00
#
_symmetry.space_group_name_H-M   'P 1'
#
loop_
_entity.id
_entity.type
_entity.pdbx_description
1 polymer ?
#
loop_
_entity_poly.entity_id
_entity_poly.type
_entity_poly.pdbx_seq_one_letter_code
_entity_poly.pdbx_strand_id
1 'polypeptide(L)'
;AAVVVALTAVRVRGRWLSTWLVVGSDYALRDRARDLRGPAEAGRELLRLLSPEATGTAGDTGFLLSRAAGITVVLQPKSAERDLTKAMPSPESLLPPPHEPAEAVAAQVVHHAGIARDRPPRVWLALQALRTPDVQHDTDVQRALGNTVRRVLRRLRRDGLPAHGLTEPELLGTLASLAHVNAGRGQVREDWSHWYSGPIAQATFRLDGWADLPPAVAPQLLRWLPAKIPRAAVTVAVTA
;
A
#
# COMPACT_ATOMS: atom_id res chain seq x y z
N ALA A 1 17.28 24.25 -29.90
CA ALA A 1 17.95 22.94 -30.05
C ALA A 1 18.66 22.50 -28.77
N ALA A 2 19.63 23.25 -28.24
CA ALA A 2 20.42 22.86 -27.06
C ALA A 2 19.59 22.49 -25.82
N VAL A 3 18.53 23.24 -25.51
CA VAL A 3 17.63 22.94 -24.37
C VAL A 3 16.90 21.61 -24.54
N VAL A 4 16.39 21.34 -25.74
CA VAL A 4 15.71 20.07 -26.06
C VAL A 4 16.68 18.90 -25.93
N VAL A 5 17.90 19.06 -26.47
CA VAL A 5 18.96 18.05 -26.34
C VAL A 5 19.33 17.82 -24.88
N ALA A 6 19.49 18.89 -24.08
CA ALA A 6 19.79 18.76 -22.66
C ALA A 6 18.66 18.03 -21.90
N LEU A 7 17.40 18.36 -22.18
CA LEU A 7 16.24 17.71 -21.57
C LEU A 7 16.16 16.21 -21.84
N THR A 8 16.60 15.77 -23.02
CA THR A 8 16.54 14.36 -23.45
C THR A 8 17.84 13.60 -23.22
N ALA A 9 18.98 14.26 -23.01
CA ALA A 9 20.30 13.63 -22.90
C ALA A 9 20.93 13.71 -21.50
N VAL A 10 20.50 14.65 -20.66
CA VAL A 10 21.08 14.81 -19.31
C VAL A 10 20.30 13.96 -18.31
N ARG A 11 21.03 13.15 -17.53
CA ARG A 11 20.48 12.41 -16.38
C ARG A 11 20.98 13.03 -15.07
N VAL A 12 20.04 13.24 -14.15
CA VAL A 12 20.32 13.69 -12.78
C VAL A 12 19.70 12.68 -11.82
N ARG A 13 20.52 12.09 -10.92
CA ARG A 13 20.09 11.05 -9.96
C ARG A 13 19.32 9.89 -10.62
N GLY A 14 19.79 9.43 -11.78
CA GLY A 14 19.20 8.31 -12.50
C GLY A 14 17.93 8.62 -13.30
N ARG A 15 17.43 9.86 -13.30
CA ARG A 15 16.26 10.29 -14.08
C ARG A 15 16.64 11.33 -15.12
N TRP A 16 15.93 11.36 -16.25
CA TRP A 16 16.12 12.36 -17.29
C TRP A 16 15.70 13.75 -16.82
N LEU A 17 16.34 14.80 -17.34
CA LEU A 17 16.04 16.18 -16.97
C LEU A 17 14.61 16.58 -17.38
N SER A 18 14.10 16.02 -18.48
CA SER A 18 12.67 16.12 -18.85
C SER A 18 11.74 15.54 -17.77
N THR A 19 12.10 14.41 -17.16
CA THR A 19 11.34 13.82 -16.06
C THR A 19 11.33 14.75 -14.84
N TRP A 20 12.48 15.33 -14.50
CA TRP A 20 12.55 16.30 -13.40
C TRP A 20 11.74 17.57 -13.69
N LEU A 21 11.71 18.03 -14.95
CA LEU A 21 10.91 19.18 -15.34
C LEU A 21 9.41 18.88 -15.16
N VAL A 22 8.94 17.73 -15.63
CA VAL A 22 7.53 17.32 -15.45
C VAL A 22 7.18 17.19 -13.96
N VAL A 23 8.00 16.50 -13.17
CA VAL A 23 7.76 16.32 -11.72
C VAL A 23 7.81 17.67 -10.98
N GLY A 24 8.76 18.53 -11.33
CA GLY A 24 8.90 19.85 -10.72
C GLY A 24 7.74 20.78 -11.07
N SER A 25 7.28 20.77 -12.32
CA SER A 25 6.12 21.55 -12.76
C SER A 25 4.83 21.06 -12.11
N ASP A 26 4.59 19.75 -12.07
CA ASP A 26 3.42 19.17 -11.40
C ASP A 26 3.41 19.54 -9.92
N TYR A 27 4.55 19.37 -9.23
CA TYR A 27 4.72 19.76 -7.84
C TYR A 27 4.48 21.27 -7.61
N ALA A 28 4.94 22.15 -8.50
CA ALA A 28 4.77 23.59 -8.36
C ALA A 28 3.32 24.06 -8.59
N LEU A 29 2.55 23.35 -9.43
CA LEU A 29 1.16 23.66 -9.75
C LEU A 29 0.16 23.00 -8.79
N ARG A 30 0.59 21.98 -8.05
CA ARG A 30 -0.26 21.24 -7.12
C ARG A 30 -0.57 22.07 -5.87
N ASP A 31 -1.80 21.94 -5.40
CA ASP A 31 -2.18 22.44 -4.08
C ASP A 31 -1.53 21.57 -3.00
N ARG A 32 -0.67 22.19 -2.19
CA ARG A 32 0.23 21.52 -1.24
C ARG A 32 -0.28 21.50 0.18
N ALA A 33 -1.42 22.13 0.51
CA ALA A 33 -1.94 22.16 1.86
C ALA A 33 -3.46 22.04 1.87
N ARG A 34 -3.99 21.04 2.57
CA ARG A 34 -5.43 20.79 2.67
C ARG A 34 -5.83 20.42 4.08
N ASP A 35 -7.04 20.79 4.46
CA ASP A 35 -7.63 20.36 5.71
C ASP A 35 -8.63 19.22 5.45
N LEU A 36 -8.32 18.04 5.95
CA LEU A 36 -9.21 16.89 5.90
C LEU A 36 -10.30 17.10 6.95
N ARG A 37 -11.54 17.32 6.48
CA ARG A 37 -12.71 17.55 7.32
C ARG A 37 -12.86 16.43 8.35
N GLY A 38 -12.93 16.79 9.63
CA GLY A 38 -13.38 15.95 10.76
C GLY A 38 -12.66 14.61 10.99
N PRO A 39 -12.31 14.23 12.23
CA PRO A 39 -11.58 12.98 12.49
C PRO A 39 -12.33 11.70 12.06
N ALA A 40 -13.66 11.75 11.93
CA ALA A 40 -14.47 10.62 11.47
C ALA A 40 -14.43 10.42 9.94
N GLU A 41 -14.19 11.47 9.17
CA GLU A 41 -14.18 11.43 7.70
C GLU A 41 -12.76 11.50 7.11
N ALA A 42 -11.75 11.77 7.94
CA ALA A 42 -10.35 11.93 7.54
C ALA A 42 -9.83 10.82 6.62
N GLY A 43 -10.20 9.54 6.88
CA GLY A 43 -9.80 8.42 6.03
C GLY A 43 -10.42 8.47 4.63
N ARG A 44 -11.68 8.90 4.52
CA ARG A 44 -12.40 9.03 3.24
C ARG A 44 -11.90 10.23 2.45
N GLU A 45 -11.70 11.36 3.12
CA GLU A 45 -11.13 12.56 2.49
C GLU A 45 -9.69 12.32 2.04
N LEU A 46 -8.90 11.60 2.83
CA LEU A 46 -7.56 11.16 2.41
C LEU A 46 -7.62 10.27 1.17
N LEU A 47 -8.55 9.30 1.13
CA LEU A 47 -8.71 8.45 -0.05
C LEU A 47 -9.09 9.28 -1.29
N ARG A 48 -10.02 10.24 -1.16
CA ARG A 48 -10.39 11.17 -2.24
C ARG A 48 -9.21 12.04 -2.69
N LEU A 49 -8.35 12.44 -1.76
CA LEU A 49 -7.16 13.23 -2.04
C LEU A 49 -6.11 12.44 -2.82
N LEU A 50 -5.89 11.17 -2.44
CA LEU A 50 -4.86 10.30 -3.03
C LEU A 50 -5.33 9.59 -4.29
N SER A 51 -6.63 9.34 -4.42
CA SER A 51 -7.24 8.55 -5.49
C SER A 51 -8.69 9.01 -5.69
N PRO A 52 -8.90 10.19 -6.30
CA PRO A 52 -10.24 10.75 -6.51
C PRO A 52 -11.15 9.85 -7.35
N GLU A 53 -10.57 8.99 -8.19
CA GLU A 53 -11.26 7.99 -9.00
C GLU A 53 -11.69 6.74 -8.23
N ALA A 54 -11.26 6.60 -6.97
CA ALA A 54 -11.51 5.39 -6.21
C ALA A 54 -12.99 5.26 -5.83
N THR A 55 -13.56 4.09 -6.11
CA THR A 55 -14.94 3.73 -5.75
C THR A 55 -14.94 2.49 -4.88
N GLY A 56 -15.92 2.41 -3.97
CA GLY A 56 -16.01 1.38 -2.96
C GLY A 56 -17.29 0.58 -3.08
N THR A 57 -17.21 -0.74 -2.97
CA THR A 57 -18.39 -1.62 -2.91
C THR A 57 -18.19 -2.69 -1.85
N ALA A 58 -19.27 -3.09 -1.18
CA ALA A 58 -19.22 -4.20 -0.25
C ALA A 58 -19.08 -5.51 -1.05
N GLY A 59 -18.12 -6.35 -0.66
CA GLY A 59 -17.95 -7.71 -1.18
C GLY A 59 -18.06 -8.75 -0.06
N ASP A 60 -18.29 -10.00 -0.45
CA ASP A 60 -18.50 -11.12 0.47
C ASP A 60 -17.32 -11.36 1.42
N THR A 61 -16.10 -11.05 0.96
CA THR A 61 -14.86 -11.30 1.69
C THR A 61 -14.22 -10.03 2.25
N GLY A 62 -14.89 -8.88 2.17
CA GLY A 62 -14.36 -7.57 2.58
C GLY A 62 -14.78 -6.47 1.62
N PHE A 63 -14.40 -5.23 1.95
CA PHE A 63 -14.64 -4.07 1.10
C PHE A 63 -13.75 -4.09 -0.14
N LEU A 64 -14.37 -3.95 -1.32
CA LEU A 64 -13.70 -3.88 -2.61
C LEU A 64 -13.45 -2.41 -2.97
N LEU A 65 -12.18 -2.05 -3.11
CA LEU A 65 -11.77 -0.72 -3.56
C LEU A 65 -11.38 -0.78 -5.05
N SER A 66 -12.20 -0.19 -5.90
CA SER A 66 -11.98 -0.09 -7.34
C SER A 66 -11.23 1.19 -7.68
N ARG A 67 -10.12 1.09 -8.41
CA ARG A 67 -9.28 2.21 -8.89
C ARG A 67 -8.84 1.94 -10.31
N ALA A 68 -8.36 2.94 -11.06
CA ALA A 68 -7.96 2.74 -12.47
C ALA A 68 -7.07 1.50 -12.71
N ALA A 69 -6.10 1.23 -11.82
CA ALA A 69 -5.19 0.09 -11.91
C ALA A 69 -5.84 -1.29 -11.66
N GLY A 70 -6.96 -1.37 -10.94
CA GLY A 70 -7.57 -2.64 -10.54
C GLY A 70 -8.53 -2.53 -9.36
N ILE A 71 -8.99 -3.69 -8.90
CA ILE A 71 -9.85 -3.81 -7.71
C ILE A 71 -9.03 -4.45 -6.59
N THR A 72 -9.02 -3.81 -5.42
CA THR A 72 -8.21 -4.23 -4.25
C THR A 72 -9.10 -4.62 -3.08
N VAL A 73 -8.71 -5.69 -2.38
CA VAL A 73 -9.23 -6.08 -1.07
C VAL A 73 -8.10 -6.11 -0.06
N VAL A 74 -8.34 -5.56 1.13
CA VAL A 74 -7.38 -5.60 2.23
C VAL A 74 -7.84 -6.61 3.28
N LEU A 75 -6.93 -7.52 3.63
CA LEU A 75 -7.11 -8.53 4.66
C LEU A 75 -6.26 -8.17 5.88
N GLN A 76 -6.79 -8.43 7.06
CA GLN A 76 -6.06 -8.31 8.32
C GLN A 76 -5.97 -9.68 9.00
N PRO A 77 -4.75 -10.25 9.14
CA PRO A 77 -4.50 -11.39 9.99
C PRO A 77 -4.84 -11.06 11.45
N LYS A 78 -5.54 -11.97 12.13
CA LYS A 78 -5.73 -11.87 13.58
C LYS A 78 -4.40 -12.14 14.27
N SER A 79 -3.97 -11.23 15.14
CA SER A 79 -2.79 -11.42 15.97
C SER A 79 -3.11 -12.47 17.04
N ALA A 80 -2.75 -13.73 16.79
CA ALA A 80 -2.39 -14.62 17.88
C ALA A 80 -1.03 -14.13 18.44
N GLU A 81 -0.61 -14.58 19.62
CA GLU A 81 0.66 -14.23 20.31
C GLU A 81 1.95 -14.47 19.49
N ARG A 82 1.83 -14.86 18.21
CA ARG A 82 2.91 -15.04 17.25
C ARG A 82 3.42 -13.71 16.72
N ASP A 83 4.73 -13.65 16.50
CA ASP A 83 5.35 -12.64 15.66
C ASP A 83 4.83 -12.78 14.21
N LEU A 84 3.86 -11.93 13.87
CA LEU A 84 3.25 -11.90 12.54
C LEU A 84 4.28 -11.63 11.43
N THR A 85 5.43 -11.01 11.73
CA THR A 85 6.47 -10.81 10.72
C THR A 85 7.16 -12.11 10.30
N LYS A 86 7.19 -13.13 11.18
CA LYS A 86 7.77 -14.46 10.88
C LYS A 86 6.74 -15.40 10.26
N ALA A 87 5.49 -15.26 10.67
CA ALA A 87 4.44 -16.20 10.27
C ALA A 87 3.85 -15.87 8.89
N MET A 88 4.01 -14.62 8.41
CA MET A 88 3.41 -14.20 7.15
C MET A 88 4.12 -14.81 5.94
N PRO A 89 3.37 -15.40 5.00
CA PRO A 89 3.92 -15.91 3.75
C PRO A 89 4.47 -14.76 2.89
N SER A 90 5.46 -15.07 2.05
CA SER A 90 5.96 -14.09 1.07
C SER A 90 4.84 -13.71 0.09
N PRO A 91 4.79 -12.45 -0.38
CA PRO A 91 3.77 -12.00 -1.34
C PRO A 91 3.73 -12.86 -2.61
N GLU A 92 4.90 -13.25 -3.13
CA GLU A 92 5.01 -14.14 -4.31
C GLU A 92 4.32 -15.48 -4.11
N SER A 93 4.42 -16.04 -2.89
CA SER A 93 3.77 -17.32 -2.61
C SER A 93 2.25 -17.21 -2.56
N LEU A 94 1.69 -16.01 -2.38
CA LEU A 94 0.24 -15.76 -2.32
C LEU A 94 -0.38 -15.63 -3.72
N LEU A 95 0.45 -15.47 -4.75
CA LEU A 95 -0.02 -15.38 -6.13
C LEU A 95 -0.57 -16.73 -6.61
N PRO A 96 -1.61 -16.70 -7.47
CA PRO A 96 -2.05 -17.91 -8.15
C PRO A 96 -0.91 -18.48 -9.03
N PRO A 97 -0.87 -19.81 -9.22
CA PRO A 97 0.14 -20.44 -10.05
C PRO A 97 0.01 -19.97 -11.51
N PRO A 98 1.13 -19.85 -12.24
CA PRO A 98 1.19 -19.22 -13.57
C PRO A 98 0.39 -19.94 -14.67
N HIS A 99 -0.18 -21.12 -14.39
CA HIS A 99 -0.97 -21.92 -15.33
C HIS A 99 -2.49 -21.66 -15.25
N GLU A 100 -2.95 -20.75 -14.40
CA GLU A 100 -4.34 -20.29 -14.39
C GLU A 100 -4.46 -19.04 -15.30
N PRO A 101 -4.94 -19.17 -16.55
CA PRO A 101 -5.16 -18.02 -17.41
C PRO A 101 -6.35 -17.23 -16.83
N ALA A 102 -6.11 -15.99 -16.40
CA ALA A 102 -7.04 -14.84 -16.43
C ALA A 102 -6.94 -13.85 -15.25
N GLU A 103 -6.03 -14.00 -14.28
CA GLU A 103 -6.01 -13.06 -13.15
C GLU A 103 -4.61 -12.54 -12.91
N ALA A 104 -4.29 -11.38 -13.52
CA ALA A 104 -3.14 -10.60 -13.12
C ALA A 104 -3.41 -10.08 -11.70
N VAL A 105 -3.16 -10.90 -10.70
CA VAL A 105 -3.29 -10.54 -9.28
C VAL A 105 -1.94 -10.06 -8.79
N ALA A 106 -1.92 -8.92 -8.12
CA ALA A 106 -0.80 -8.47 -7.31
C ALA A 106 -1.11 -8.71 -5.83
N ALA A 107 -0.09 -9.06 -5.05
CA ALA A 107 -0.16 -9.23 -3.61
C ALA A 107 0.81 -8.27 -2.93
N GLN A 108 0.33 -7.56 -1.91
CA GLN A 108 1.17 -6.67 -1.11
C GLN A 108 1.00 -6.96 0.38
N VAL A 109 2.11 -7.26 1.06
CA VAL A 109 2.13 -7.42 2.51
C VAL A 109 2.67 -6.13 3.13
N VAL A 110 1.90 -5.54 4.04
CA VAL A 110 2.22 -4.27 4.72
C VAL A 110 2.45 -4.54 6.19
N HIS A 111 3.65 -4.23 6.68
CA HIS A 111 4.02 -4.27 8.09
C HIS A 111 4.08 -2.86 8.64
N HIS A 112 3.49 -2.62 9.81
CA HIS A 112 3.58 -1.34 10.50
C HIS A 112 3.96 -1.53 11.96
N ALA A 113 5.01 -0.82 12.38
CA ALA A 113 5.39 -0.71 13.77
C ALA A 113 5.35 0.75 14.19
N GLY A 114 4.48 1.07 15.15
CA GLY A 114 4.38 2.42 15.72
C GLY A 114 5.61 2.80 16.54
N ILE A 115 5.65 4.05 17.01
CA ILE A 115 6.74 4.58 17.84
C ILE A 115 6.87 3.78 19.14
N ALA A 116 5.74 3.45 19.77
CA ALA A 116 5.69 2.54 20.90
C ALA A 116 5.92 1.10 20.42
N ARG A 117 6.92 0.44 21.00
CA ARG A 117 7.34 -0.94 20.70
C ARG A 117 6.77 -1.95 21.71
N ASP A 118 5.79 -1.53 22.49
CA ASP A 118 5.08 -2.33 23.49
C ASP A 118 4.14 -3.36 22.85
N ARG A 119 3.76 -3.14 21.59
CA ARG A 119 2.86 -4.01 20.83
C ARG A 119 3.56 -4.64 19.63
N PRO A 120 3.15 -5.87 19.25
CA PRO A 120 3.64 -6.48 18.03
C PRO A 120 3.26 -5.62 16.80
N PRO A 121 4.09 -5.63 15.74
CA PRO A 121 3.78 -4.95 14.49
C PRO A 121 2.44 -5.40 13.92
N ARG A 122 1.67 -4.45 13.40
CA ARG A 122 0.44 -4.75 12.66
C ARG A 122 0.80 -5.19 11.25
N VAL A 123 0.03 -6.13 10.72
CA VAL A 123 0.21 -6.59 9.34
C VAL A 123 -1.12 -6.54 8.60
N TRP A 124 -1.05 -6.16 7.33
CA TRP A 124 -2.16 -6.26 6.38
C TRP A 124 -1.67 -6.92 5.11
N LEU A 125 -2.61 -7.54 4.39
CA LEU A 125 -2.39 -8.11 3.08
C LEU A 125 -3.38 -7.48 2.10
N ALA A 126 -2.88 -6.71 1.13
CA ALA A 126 -3.68 -6.22 0.02
C ALA A 126 -3.56 -7.18 -1.16
N LEU A 127 -4.69 -7.65 -1.66
CA LEU A 127 -4.79 -8.43 -2.89
C LEU A 127 -5.47 -7.56 -3.93
N GLN A 128 -4.87 -7.41 -5.10
CA GLN A 128 -5.39 -6.58 -6.17
C GLN A 128 -5.53 -7.40 -7.45
N ALA A 129 -6.73 -7.50 -7.98
CA ALA A 129 -6.91 -7.96 -9.36
C ALA A 129 -6.73 -6.77 -10.29
N LEU A 130 -5.75 -6.86 -11.19
CA LEU A 130 -5.41 -5.80 -12.14
C LEU A 130 -6.40 -5.82 -13.30
N ARG A 131 -6.75 -4.63 -13.80
CA ARG A 131 -7.50 -4.53 -15.07
C ARG A 131 -6.53 -4.77 -16.23
N THR A 132 -6.69 -5.89 -16.92
CA THR A 132 -5.96 -6.18 -18.15
C THR A 132 -6.84 -5.88 -19.37
N PRO A 133 -6.26 -5.59 -20.55
CA PRO A 133 -7.01 -5.38 -21.79
C PRO A 133 -7.92 -6.56 -22.17
N ASP A 134 -7.55 -7.77 -21.73
CA ASP A 134 -8.26 -9.01 -22.04
C ASP A 134 -9.52 -9.22 -21.18
N VAL A 135 -9.67 -8.48 -20.07
CA VAL A 135 -10.82 -8.58 -19.17
C VAL A 135 -11.76 -7.41 -19.40
N GLN A 136 -12.91 -7.70 -20.00
CA GLN A 136 -13.85 -6.66 -20.46
C GLN A 136 -14.85 -6.20 -19.40
N HIS A 137 -15.12 -6.99 -18.35
CA HIS A 137 -16.13 -6.68 -17.34
C HIS A 137 -15.57 -6.68 -15.92
N ASP A 138 -15.86 -5.61 -15.17
CA ASP A 138 -15.49 -5.49 -13.75
C ASP A 138 -16.04 -6.64 -12.89
N THR A 139 -17.17 -7.24 -13.26
CA THR A 139 -17.73 -8.42 -12.57
C THR A 139 -16.82 -9.63 -12.64
N ASP A 140 -16.08 -9.79 -13.75
CA ASP A 140 -15.15 -10.90 -13.91
C ASP A 140 -13.90 -10.66 -13.04
N VAL A 141 -13.40 -9.42 -13.00
CA VAL A 141 -12.33 -8.97 -12.09
C VAL A 141 -12.72 -9.19 -10.61
N GLN A 142 -13.96 -8.87 -10.24
CA GLN A 142 -14.45 -9.08 -8.87
C GLN A 142 -14.57 -10.57 -8.53
N ARG A 143 -15.10 -11.39 -9.45
CA ARG A 143 -15.22 -12.84 -9.26
C ARG A 143 -13.85 -13.48 -9.07
N ALA A 144 -12.92 -13.06 -9.91
CA ALA A 144 -11.51 -13.44 -9.87
C ALA A 144 -10.88 -13.16 -8.52
N LEU A 145 -10.90 -11.89 -8.12
CA LEU A 145 -10.41 -11.44 -6.83
C LEU A 145 -11.07 -12.20 -5.67
N GLY A 146 -12.38 -12.42 -5.72
CA GLY A 146 -13.12 -13.16 -4.71
C GLY A 146 -12.66 -14.62 -4.57
N ASN A 147 -12.35 -15.30 -5.67
CA ASN A 147 -11.79 -16.65 -5.67
C ASN A 147 -10.40 -16.67 -5.04
N THR A 148 -9.54 -15.73 -5.46
CA THR A 148 -8.17 -15.60 -4.95
C THR A 148 -8.16 -15.26 -3.46
N VAL A 149 -8.99 -14.31 -3.00
CA VAL A 149 -9.17 -13.97 -1.58
C VAL A 149 -9.62 -15.19 -0.78
N ARG A 150 -10.63 -15.94 -1.27
CA ARG A 150 -11.09 -17.16 -0.59
C ARG A 150 -9.98 -18.21 -0.47
N ARG A 151 -9.16 -18.39 -1.50
CA ARG A 151 -8.01 -19.30 -1.49
C ARG A 151 -6.96 -18.86 -0.46
N VAL A 152 -6.60 -17.59 -0.46
CA VAL A 152 -5.63 -17.02 0.49
C VAL A 152 -6.14 -17.14 1.93
N LEU A 153 -7.41 -16.79 2.20
CA LEU A 153 -8.01 -16.94 3.53
C LEU A 153 -7.99 -18.38 4.03
N ARG A 154 -8.29 -19.36 3.15
CA ARG A 154 -8.21 -20.79 3.50
C ARG A 154 -6.79 -21.22 3.82
N ARG A 155 -5.81 -20.77 3.02
CA ARG A 155 -4.39 -21.06 3.24
C ARG A 155 -3.91 -20.47 4.56
N LEU A 156 -4.12 -19.18 4.79
CA LEU A 156 -3.73 -18.51 6.03
C LEU A 156 -4.36 -19.20 7.26
N ARG A 157 -5.64 -19.60 7.19
CA ARG A 157 -6.28 -20.39 8.24
C ARG A 157 -5.59 -21.73 8.47
N ARG A 158 -5.22 -22.46 7.41
CA ARG A 158 -4.49 -23.74 7.49
C ARG A 158 -3.11 -23.57 8.14
N ASP A 159 -2.46 -22.44 7.89
CA ASP A 159 -1.15 -22.09 8.45
C ASP A 159 -1.24 -21.53 9.89
N GLY A 160 -2.44 -21.51 10.48
CA GLY A 160 -2.70 -21.03 11.83
C GLY A 160 -2.73 -19.50 11.98
N LEU A 161 -2.96 -18.78 10.88
CA LEU A 161 -3.10 -17.32 10.81
C LEU A 161 -4.48 -16.93 10.28
N PRO A 162 -5.57 -17.10 11.04
CA PRO A 162 -6.89 -16.70 10.57
C PRO A 162 -6.90 -15.20 10.26
N ALA A 163 -7.35 -14.83 9.06
CA ALA A 163 -7.50 -13.45 8.62
C ALA A 163 -8.96 -13.14 8.27
N HIS A 164 -9.31 -11.86 8.25
CA HIS A 164 -10.59 -11.38 7.73
C HIS A 164 -10.36 -10.22 6.75
N GLY A 165 -11.29 -9.99 5.83
CA GLY A 165 -11.27 -8.76 5.04
C GLY A 165 -11.72 -7.57 5.87
N LEU A 166 -11.15 -6.41 5.60
CA LEU A 166 -11.55 -5.16 6.20
C LEU A 166 -12.89 -4.71 5.62
N THR A 167 -13.78 -4.28 6.49
CA THR A 167 -14.97 -3.50 6.15
C THR A 167 -14.58 -2.08 5.72
N GLU A 168 -15.50 -1.33 5.12
CA GLU A 168 -15.22 0.07 4.72
C GLU A 168 -14.72 0.92 5.90
N PRO A 169 -15.38 0.94 7.08
CA PRO A 169 -14.91 1.76 8.20
C PRO A 169 -13.53 1.33 8.71
N GLU A 170 -13.23 0.02 8.73
CA GLU A 170 -11.93 -0.50 9.14
C GLU A 170 -10.82 -0.12 8.15
N LEU A 171 -11.09 -0.17 6.85
CA LEU A 171 -10.14 0.26 5.82
C LEU A 171 -9.86 1.76 5.94
N LEU A 172 -10.90 2.59 6.00
CA LEU A 172 -10.77 4.04 6.13
C LEU A 172 -10.07 4.43 7.43
N GLY A 173 -10.38 3.75 8.54
CA GLY A 173 -9.68 3.93 9.81
C GLY A 173 -8.20 3.52 9.74
N THR A 174 -7.89 2.45 9.01
CA THR A 174 -6.51 2.01 8.76
C THR A 174 -5.73 3.04 7.96
N LEU A 175 -6.31 3.56 6.87
CA LEU A 175 -5.69 4.63 6.07
C LEU A 175 -5.44 5.89 6.91
N ALA A 176 -6.44 6.32 7.68
CA ALA A 176 -6.31 7.48 8.56
C ALA A 176 -5.23 7.29 9.64
N SER A 177 -5.11 6.07 10.16
CA SER A 177 -4.10 5.70 11.16
C SER A 177 -2.68 5.68 10.58
N LEU A 178 -2.49 5.04 9.41
CA LEU A 178 -1.18 4.94 8.75
C LEU A 178 -0.68 6.30 8.27
N ALA A 179 -1.59 7.15 7.77
CA ALA A 179 -1.26 8.51 7.37
C ALA A 179 -1.25 9.50 8.53
N HIS A 180 -1.46 9.05 9.77
CA HIS A 180 -1.46 9.89 10.97
C HIS A 180 -2.39 11.12 10.93
N VAL A 181 -3.45 11.07 10.12
CA VAL A 181 -4.45 12.15 9.98
C VAL A 181 -5.57 12.05 11.02
N ASN A 182 -5.48 11.08 11.92
CA ASN A 182 -6.40 10.92 13.05
C ASN A 182 -6.07 11.89 14.21
N ALA A 183 -6.97 11.96 15.19
CA ALA A 183 -6.81 12.72 16.43
C ALA A 183 -6.51 14.22 16.22
N GLY A 184 -7.27 14.86 15.32
CA GLY A 184 -7.15 16.31 15.07
C GLY A 184 -6.00 16.71 14.15
N ARG A 185 -5.31 15.75 13.53
CA ARG A 185 -4.20 15.99 12.58
C ARG A 185 -4.68 15.98 11.12
N GLY A 186 -5.87 16.52 10.88
CA GLY A 186 -6.51 16.57 9.56
C GLY A 186 -5.80 17.49 8.56
N GLN A 187 -5.00 18.44 9.04
CA GLN A 187 -4.22 19.31 8.16
C GLN A 187 -3.07 18.53 7.52
N VAL A 188 -3.15 18.32 6.21
CA VAL A 188 -2.12 17.66 5.41
C VAL A 188 -1.36 18.65 4.57
N ARG A 189 -0.04 18.47 4.48
CA ARG A 189 0.83 19.33 3.68
C ARG A 189 1.93 18.53 2.97
N GLU A 190 2.26 18.88 1.74
CA GLU A 190 3.31 18.22 0.96
C GLU A 190 4.49 19.17 0.70
N ASP A 191 5.68 18.74 1.13
CA ASP A 191 6.96 19.25 0.66
C ASP A 191 7.62 18.24 -0.25
N TRP A 192 8.60 18.68 -1.04
CA TRP A 192 9.31 17.83 -2.00
C TRP A 192 9.82 16.49 -1.46
N SER A 193 10.22 16.45 -0.19
CA SER A 193 10.77 15.26 0.47
C SER A 193 9.84 14.64 1.51
N HIS A 194 8.76 15.32 1.88
CA HIS A 194 7.97 14.94 3.05
C HIS A 194 6.48 15.19 2.85
N TRP A 195 5.68 14.24 3.33
CA TRP A 195 4.28 14.44 3.61
C TRP A 195 4.10 14.80 5.08
N TYR A 196 3.26 15.78 5.37
CA TYR A 196 2.94 16.21 6.73
C TYR A 196 1.48 15.95 7.05
N SER A 197 1.24 15.47 8.26
CA SER A 197 -0.09 15.32 8.87
C SER A 197 -0.05 15.99 10.24
N GLY A 198 -0.48 17.26 10.31
CA GLY A 198 -0.21 18.15 11.43
C GLY A 198 1.31 18.25 11.71
N PRO A 199 1.78 17.95 12.94
CA PRO A 199 3.19 18.03 13.29
C PRO A 199 4.02 16.81 12.83
N ILE A 200 3.38 15.77 12.28
CA ILE A 200 4.08 14.53 11.90
C ILE A 200 4.58 14.66 10.46
N ALA A 201 5.89 14.52 10.29
CA ALA A 201 6.53 14.37 8.99
C ALA A 201 6.65 12.88 8.62
N GLN A 202 6.36 12.54 7.37
CA GLN A 202 6.44 11.22 6.79
C GLN A 202 7.32 11.29 5.54
N ALA A 203 8.30 10.39 5.46
CA ALA A 203 9.13 10.21 4.29
C ALA A 203 8.91 8.81 3.72
N THR A 204 8.72 8.71 2.41
CA THR A 204 8.50 7.43 1.73
C THR A 204 9.68 7.15 0.81
N PHE A 205 10.23 5.94 0.94
CA PHE A 205 11.34 5.47 0.12
C PHE A 205 10.90 4.23 -0.66
N ARG A 206 11.30 4.17 -1.93
CA ARG A 206 11.15 2.95 -2.73
C ARG A 206 12.49 2.21 -2.74
N LEU A 207 12.46 0.95 -2.35
CA LEU A 207 13.61 0.05 -2.41
C LEU A 207 13.37 -0.92 -3.57
N ASP A 208 14.31 -0.92 -4.52
CA ASP A 208 14.30 -1.84 -5.66
C ASP A 208 15.20 -3.06 -5.36
N GLY A 209 15.08 -4.15 -6.14
CA GLY A 209 15.91 -5.35 -5.98
C GLY A 209 15.46 -6.32 -4.88
N TRP A 210 14.20 -6.25 -4.44
CA TRP A 210 13.67 -7.13 -3.39
C TRP A 210 13.73 -8.61 -3.78
N ALA A 211 13.33 -8.94 -5.01
CA ALA A 211 13.30 -10.29 -5.54
C ALA A 211 14.70 -10.92 -5.69
N ASP A 212 15.73 -10.08 -5.80
CA ASP A 212 17.12 -10.51 -5.95
C ASP A 212 17.81 -10.78 -4.60
N LEU A 213 17.14 -10.49 -3.48
CA LEU A 213 17.68 -10.73 -2.15
C LEU A 213 17.77 -12.22 -1.83
N PRO A 214 18.85 -12.69 -1.18
CA PRO A 214 18.91 -14.06 -0.69
C PRO A 214 17.72 -14.38 0.23
N PRO A 215 17.16 -15.61 0.19
CA PRO A 215 15.97 -15.97 0.98
C PRO A 215 16.09 -15.75 2.49
N ALA A 216 17.31 -15.77 3.03
CA ALA A 216 17.58 -15.49 4.44
C ALA A 216 17.55 -13.98 4.78
N VAL A 217 17.81 -13.11 3.81
CA VAL A 217 18.00 -11.65 4.02
C VAL A 217 16.67 -10.91 4.00
N ALA A 218 15.76 -11.23 3.06
CA ALA A 218 14.48 -10.54 2.95
C ALA A 218 13.66 -10.55 4.27
N PRO A 219 13.49 -11.70 4.97
CA PRO A 219 12.82 -11.73 6.26
C PRO A 219 13.58 -10.99 7.37
N GLN A 220 14.92 -10.96 7.31
CA GLN A 220 15.73 -10.20 8.28
C GLN A 220 15.53 -8.70 8.10
N LEU A 221 15.50 -8.22 6.85
CA LEU A 221 15.30 -6.82 6.53
C LEU A 221 13.91 -6.33 6.94
N LEU A 222 12.87 -7.15 6.73
CA LEU A 222 11.49 -6.86 7.19
C LEU A 222 11.40 -6.71 8.72
N ARG A 223 12.21 -7.44 9.48
CA ARG A 223 12.27 -7.32 10.94
C ARG A 223 13.11 -6.12 11.37
N TRP A 224 14.23 -5.90 10.69
CA TRP A 224 15.21 -4.90 11.06
C TRP A 224 14.68 -3.48 10.82
N LEU A 225 14.06 -3.21 9.66
CA LEU A 225 13.58 -1.88 9.29
C LEU A 225 12.60 -1.31 10.34
N PRO A 226 11.54 -2.02 10.76
CA PRO A 226 10.63 -1.50 11.76
C PRO A 226 11.23 -1.50 13.16
N ALA A 227 12.17 -2.41 13.49
CA ALA A 227 12.70 -2.52 14.85
C ALA A 227 13.81 -1.49 15.17
N LYS A 228 14.63 -1.12 14.18
CA LYS A 228 15.90 -0.43 14.44
C LYS A 228 15.87 1.07 14.21
N ILE A 229 14.83 1.60 13.57
CA ILE A 229 14.68 3.05 13.42
C ILE A 229 14.10 3.61 14.73
N PRO A 230 14.88 4.38 15.51
CA PRO A 230 14.41 4.91 16.78
C PRO A 230 13.44 6.08 16.56
N ARG A 231 12.47 6.24 17.47
CA ARG A 231 11.56 7.41 17.52
C ARG A 231 10.73 7.66 16.25
N ALA A 232 10.57 6.66 15.39
CA ALA A 232 9.73 6.75 14.20
C ALA A 232 8.77 5.56 14.12
N ALA A 233 7.55 5.83 13.66
CA ALA A 233 6.68 4.80 13.13
C ALA A 233 7.23 4.38 11.77
N VAL A 234 7.25 3.08 11.49
CA VAL A 234 7.81 2.53 10.25
C VAL A 234 6.77 1.64 9.62
N THR A 235 6.49 1.90 8.35
CA THR A 235 5.66 1.04 7.50
C THR A 235 6.52 0.49 6.38
N VAL A 236 6.51 -0.84 6.21
CA VAL A 236 7.21 -1.52 5.12
C VAL A 236 6.17 -2.27 4.30
N ALA A 237 6.12 -2.00 3.01
CA ALA A 237 5.24 -2.69 2.07
C ALA A 237 6.08 -3.48 1.06
N VAL A 238 5.83 -4.78 0.95
CA VAL A 238 6.46 -5.66 -0.03
C VAL A 238 5.40 -6.10 -1.03
N THR A 239 5.65 -5.90 -2.32
CA THR A 239 4.69 -6.16 -3.40
C THR A 239 5.25 -7.23 -4.33
N ALA A 240 4.40 -8.16 -4.78
CA ALA A 240 4.66 -9.13 -5.84
C ALA A 240 3.50 -9.15 -6.83
#